data_AF-A0A9D1YXP9-F1
#
_entry.id   AF-A0A9D1YXP9-F1
#
_cell.length_a   1.000
_cell.length_b   1.000
_cell.length_c   1.000
_cell.angle_alpha   90.00
_cell.angle_beta   90.00
_cell.angle_gamma   90.00
#
_symmetry.space_group_name_H-M   'P 1'
#
loop_
_entity.id
_entity.type
_entity.pdbx_description
1 polymer ?
#
loop_
_entity_poly.entity_id
_entity_poly.type
_entity_poly.pdbx_seq_one_letter_code
_entity_poly.pdbx_strand_id
1 'polypeptide(L)'
;GGDLDMSKRGHTATLITAALVTLVELGATLSGQGGDPVDLVAGWAPTRPGDIWAIILTAVGCAALFVISRFPLIALLTSSAAYIVFIMRDYEFGMTLPAMVAIFIVAAGSRGRFTALTAALMCLTATAVWIFMRTATITDSGVAILVWVAFGTVSAAFFFLPALFGELVRLRRLTAESKI
;
A
#
# COMPACT_ATOMS: atom_id res chain seq x y z
N GLY A 1 1.02 27.17 -11.04
CA GLY A 1 1.24 25.77 -10.63
C GLY A 1 2.62 25.73 -10.03
N GLY A 2 2.71 25.63 -8.70
CA GLY A 2 3.99 25.39 -8.04
C GLY A 2 4.30 23.92 -8.21
N ASP A 3 4.96 23.61 -9.33
CA ASP A 3 5.57 22.31 -9.56
C ASP A 3 6.46 22.01 -8.35
N LEU A 4 6.44 20.77 -7.90
CA LEU A 4 7.35 20.30 -6.88
C LEU A 4 8.76 20.44 -7.46
N ASP A 5 9.44 21.56 -7.19
CA ASP A 5 10.89 21.66 -7.35
C ASP A 5 11.48 20.76 -6.26
N MET A 6 11.36 19.46 -6.50
CA MET A 6 12.11 18.48 -5.76
C MET A 6 13.55 18.76 -6.11
N SER A 7 14.19 19.56 -5.25
CA SER A 7 15.64 19.65 -5.20
C SER A 7 16.22 18.27 -5.46
N LYS A 8 17.35 18.17 -6.19
CA LYS A 8 17.96 16.89 -6.59
C LYS A 8 17.92 15.81 -5.48
N ARG A 9 18.06 16.23 -4.21
CA ARG A 9 17.95 15.39 -3.00
C ARG A 9 16.59 14.70 -2.84
N GLY A 10 15.47 15.38 -3.08
CA GLY A 10 14.12 14.80 -2.99
C GLY A 10 13.84 13.76 -4.08
N HIS A 11 14.37 13.98 -5.28
CA HIS A 11 14.28 12.99 -6.36
C HIS A 11 15.08 11.72 -6.04
N THR A 12 16.31 11.87 -5.55
CA THR A 12 17.15 10.74 -5.13
C THR A 12 16.49 9.92 -4.01
N ALA A 13 15.96 10.57 -2.98
CA ALA A 13 15.27 9.88 -1.89
C ALA A 13 14.04 9.08 -2.38
N THR A 14 13.30 9.64 -3.34
CA THR A 14 12.13 8.96 -3.94
C THR A 14 12.56 7.72 -4.71
N LEU A 15 13.62 7.82 -5.52
CA LEU A 15 14.15 6.68 -6.28
C LEU A 15 14.68 5.56 -5.36
N ILE A 16 15.42 5.92 -4.31
CA ILE A 16 15.91 4.94 -3.33
C ILE A 16 14.74 4.25 -2.66
N THR A 17 13.72 5.00 -2.23
CA THR A 17 12.50 4.44 -1.62
C THR A 17 11.80 3.49 -2.58
N ALA A 18 11.60 3.89 -3.84
CA ALA A 18 10.98 3.04 -4.86
C ALA A 18 11.77 1.74 -5.10
N ALA A 19 13.10 1.82 -5.17
CA ALA A 19 13.98 0.66 -5.34
C ALA A 19 13.90 -0.29 -4.13
N LEU A 20 13.96 0.24 -2.90
CA LEU A 20 13.83 -0.57 -1.68
C LEU A 20 12.47 -1.25 -1.59
N VAL A 21 11.39 -0.52 -1.86
CA VAL A 21 10.02 -1.10 -1.92
C VAL A 21 9.97 -2.21 -2.96
N THR A 22 10.52 -1.98 -4.14
CA THR A 22 10.55 -2.97 -5.22
C THR A 22 11.27 -4.25 -4.80
N LEU A 23 12.44 -4.12 -4.16
CA LEU A 23 13.22 -5.26 -3.67
C LEU A 23 12.47 -6.05 -2.60
N VAL A 24 11.87 -5.37 -1.63
CA VAL A 24 11.13 -6.00 -0.53
C VAL A 24 9.89 -6.72 -1.07
N GLU A 25 9.10 -6.06 -1.90
CA GLU A 25 7.81 -6.58 -2.35
C GLU A 25 7.95 -7.67 -3.42
N LEU A 26 8.88 -7.52 -4.36
CA LEU A 26 9.20 -8.61 -5.29
C LEU A 26 9.84 -9.78 -4.53
N GLY A 27 10.71 -9.53 -3.55
CA GLY A 27 11.27 -10.59 -2.72
C GLY A 27 10.19 -11.37 -1.97
N ALA A 28 9.25 -10.67 -1.34
CA ALA A 28 8.10 -11.27 -0.67
C ALA A 28 7.22 -12.07 -1.66
N THR A 29 6.85 -11.46 -2.80
CA THR A 29 6.02 -12.11 -3.82
C THR A 29 6.69 -13.37 -4.40
N LEU A 30 8.00 -13.32 -4.65
CA LEU A 30 8.78 -14.45 -5.16
C LEU A 30 8.95 -15.55 -4.11
N SER A 31 9.08 -15.19 -2.83
CA SER A 31 9.15 -16.18 -1.75
C SER A 31 7.87 -16.98 -1.58
N GLY A 32 6.72 -16.43 -1.99
CA GLY A 32 5.43 -17.12 -2.04
C GLY A 32 5.25 -18.06 -3.24
N GLN A 33 6.25 -18.18 -4.13
CA GLN A 33 6.19 -19.13 -5.24
C GLN A 33 6.65 -20.52 -4.80
N GLY A 34 5.70 -21.47 -4.78
CA GLY A 34 5.99 -22.87 -4.48
C GLY A 34 6.23 -23.18 -2.99
N GLY A 35 5.97 -22.22 -2.10
CA GLY A 35 5.83 -22.46 -0.67
C GLY A 35 4.47 -23.08 -0.35
N ASP A 36 4.39 -23.78 0.79
CA ASP A 36 3.11 -24.15 1.37
C ASP A 36 2.32 -22.88 1.71
N PRO A 37 0.99 -22.85 1.49
CA PRO A 37 0.19 -21.68 1.81
C PRO A 37 0.37 -21.27 3.27
N VAL A 38 0.50 -19.98 3.53
CA VAL A 38 0.68 -19.50 4.91
C VAL A 38 -0.62 -19.69 5.69
N ASP A 39 -0.68 -20.73 6.52
CA ASP A 39 -1.75 -20.95 7.49
C ASP A 39 -1.49 -20.14 8.77
N LEU A 40 -1.85 -18.86 8.73
CA LEU A 40 -1.64 -17.94 9.86
C LEU A 40 -2.56 -18.24 11.05
N VAL A 41 -3.73 -18.85 10.81
CA VAL A 41 -4.76 -19.09 11.82
C VAL A 41 -5.51 -20.38 11.47
N ALA A 42 -5.51 -21.36 12.37
CA ALA A 42 -6.24 -22.61 12.16
C ALA A 42 -7.71 -22.36 11.75
N GLY A 43 -8.11 -22.91 10.60
CA GLY A 43 -9.45 -22.71 10.04
C GLY A 43 -9.57 -21.54 9.04
N TRP A 44 -8.48 -20.81 8.78
CA TRP A 44 -8.39 -19.93 7.62
C TRP A 44 -8.23 -20.74 6.33
N ALA A 45 -8.96 -20.32 5.29
CA ALA A 45 -8.71 -20.83 3.95
C ALA A 45 -7.26 -20.49 3.54
N PRO A 46 -6.50 -21.43 2.94
CA PRO A 46 -5.15 -21.14 2.46
C PRO A 46 -5.20 -20.00 1.43
N THR A 47 -4.24 -19.09 1.53
CA THR A 47 -4.00 -18.08 0.48
C THR A 47 -3.59 -18.74 -0.82
N ARG A 48 -3.90 -18.07 -1.92
CA ARG A 48 -3.45 -18.52 -3.23
C ARG A 48 -1.93 -18.30 -3.31
N PRO A 49 -1.14 -19.35 -3.62
CA PRO A 49 0.29 -19.19 -3.80
C PRO A 49 0.58 -18.20 -4.93
N GLY A 50 1.72 -17.53 -4.83
CA GLY A 50 2.14 -16.55 -5.84
C GLY A 50 2.29 -17.20 -7.21
N ASP A 51 1.63 -16.65 -8.22
CA ASP A 51 1.78 -17.06 -9.62
C ASP A 51 2.34 -15.90 -10.47
N ILE A 52 2.35 -16.08 -11.80
CA ILE A 52 2.86 -15.05 -12.70
C ILE A 52 2.07 -13.73 -12.60
N TRP A 53 0.78 -13.78 -12.27
CA TRP A 53 -0.04 -12.58 -12.12
C TRP A 53 0.29 -11.84 -10.83
N ALA A 54 0.59 -12.56 -9.75
CA ALA A 54 1.10 -11.94 -8.52
C ALA A 54 2.37 -11.13 -8.83
N ILE A 55 3.33 -11.71 -9.55
CA ILE A 55 4.55 -10.99 -9.97
C ILE A 55 4.21 -9.76 -10.82
N ILE A 56 3.34 -9.91 -11.83
CA ILE A 56 2.97 -8.80 -12.71
C ILE A 56 2.35 -7.65 -11.92
N LEU A 57 1.41 -7.95 -11.03
CA LEU A 57 0.73 -6.94 -10.19
C LEU A 57 1.74 -6.24 -9.27
N THR A 58 2.62 -7.00 -8.62
CA THR A 58 3.70 -6.44 -7.79
C THR A 58 4.62 -5.55 -8.59
N ALA A 59 5.08 -6.01 -9.75
CA ALA A 59 5.94 -5.25 -10.64
C ALA A 59 5.26 -3.96 -11.12
N VAL A 60 3.97 -4.01 -11.47
CA VAL A 60 3.19 -2.82 -11.89
C VAL A 60 3.05 -1.82 -10.75
N GLY A 61 2.70 -2.28 -9.54
CA GLY A 61 2.60 -1.42 -8.36
C GLY A 61 3.93 -0.74 -8.03
N CYS A 62 5.03 -1.47 -8.10
CA CYS A 62 6.38 -0.95 -7.87
C CYS A 62 6.86 -0.01 -8.99
N ALA A 63 6.64 -0.38 -10.26
CA ALA A 63 7.01 0.44 -11.42
C ALA A 63 6.32 1.81 -11.39
N ALA A 64 5.08 1.86 -10.89
CA ALA A 64 4.34 3.10 -10.70
C ALA A 64 5.10 4.11 -9.81
N LEU A 65 5.86 3.64 -8.81
CA LEU A 65 6.65 4.52 -7.94
C LEU A 65 7.80 5.22 -8.66
N PHE A 66 8.39 4.62 -9.69
CA PHE A 66 9.50 5.25 -10.41
C PHE A 66 9.06 6.49 -11.20
N VAL A 67 7.78 6.56 -11.58
CA VAL A 67 7.20 7.70 -12.30
C VAL A 67 6.44 8.67 -11.38
N ILE A 68 6.41 8.42 -10.07
CA ILE A 68 5.57 9.19 -9.12
C ILE A 68 5.96 10.67 -9.03
N SER A 69 7.24 10.98 -9.26
CA SER A 69 7.73 12.36 -9.27
C SER A 69 7.15 13.18 -10.42
N ARG A 70 6.86 12.54 -11.55
CA ARG A 70 6.33 13.18 -12.76
C ARG A 70 4.80 13.07 -12.84
N PHE A 71 4.24 11.94 -12.41
CA PHE A 71 2.82 11.63 -12.52
C PHE A 71 2.27 11.07 -11.21
N PRO A 72 2.18 11.88 -10.14
CA PRO A 72 1.84 11.40 -8.79
C PRO A 72 0.46 10.75 -8.71
N LEU A 73 -0.53 11.32 -9.41
CA LEU A 73 -1.88 10.77 -9.46
C LEU A 73 -1.93 9.42 -10.17
N ILE A 74 -1.25 9.30 -11.32
CA ILE A 74 -1.21 8.05 -12.08
C ILE A 74 -0.53 6.97 -11.24
N ALA A 75 0.59 7.29 -10.60
CA ALA A 75 1.29 6.35 -9.74
C ALA A 75 0.44 5.86 -8.56
N LEU A 76 -0.31 6.76 -7.90
CA LEU A 76 -1.25 6.41 -6.83
C LEU A 76 -2.37 5.51 -7.33
N LEU A 77 -3.01 5.86 -8.44
CA LEU A 77 -4.11 5.07 -9.00
C LEU A 77 -3.62 3.68 -9.43
N THR A 78 -2.49 3.60 -10.13
CA THR A 78 -1.92 2.34 -10.59
C THR A 78 -1.51 1.43 -9.42
N SER A 79 -0.79 1.96 -8.43
CA SER A 79 -0.39 1.18 -7.25
C SER A 79 -1.59 0.71 -6.42
N SER A 80 -2.58 1.58 -6.20
CA SER A 80 -3.81 1.24 -5.47
C SER A 80 -4.65 0.20 -6.23
N ALA A 81 -4.81 0.36 -7.55
CA ALA A 81 -5.55 -0.59 -8.37
C ALA A 81 -4.86 -1.96 -8.40
N ALA A 82 -3.54 -1.98 -8.58
CA ALA A 82 -2.77 -3.21 -8.53
C ALA A 82 -2.90 -3.88 -7.16
N TYR A 83 -2.88 -3.12 -6.05
CA TYR A 83 -3.07 -3.66 -4.69
C TYR A 83 -4.47 -4.28 -4.52
N ILE A 84 -5.51 -3.56 -4.93
CA ILE A 84 -6.89 -4.04 -4.84
C ILE A 84 -7.06 -5.33 -5.64
N VAL A 85 -6.54 -5.39 -6.87
CA VAL A 85 -6.61 -6.61 -7.68
C VAL A 85 -5.82 -7.75 -7.01
N PHE A 86 -4.64 -7.45 -6.46
CA PHE A 86 -3.79 -8.42 -5.77
C PHE A 86 -4.52 -9.07 -4.59
N ILE A 87 -5.10 -8.26 -3.71
CA ILE A 87 -5.80 -8.76 -2.52
C ILE A 87 -7.13 -9.44 -2.86
N MET A 88 -7.87 -8.95 -3.87
CA MET A 88 -9.11 -9.59 -4.33
C MET A 88 -8.87 -10.92 -5.06
N ARG A 89 -7.65 -11.15 -5.56
CA ARG A 89 -7.20 -12.44 -6.11
C ARG A 89 -6.67 -13.39 -5.04
N ASP A 90 -6.66 -12.95 -3.78
CA ASP A 90 -6.26 -13.73 -2.61
C ASP A 90 -4.80 -14.20 -2.65
N TYR A 91 -3.93 -13.42 -3.28
CA TYR A 91 -2.49 -13.69 -3.30
C TYR A 91 -1.83 -13.41 -1.95
N GLU A 92 -0.80 -14.19 -1.64
CA GLU A 92 0.07 -13.99 -0.47
C GLU A 92 0.89 -12.70 -0.57
N PHE A 93 1.23 -12.12 0.59
CA PHE A 93 2.08 -10.94 0.81
C PHE A 93 2.88 -10.42 -0.40
N GLY A 94 2.87 -9.09 -0.62
CA GLY A 94 3.76 -8.54 -1.65
C GLY A 94 3.36 -7.22 -2.31
N MET A 95 2.33 -6.50 -1.82
CA MET A 95 1.80 -5.34 -2.56
C MET A 95 1.34 -4.16 -1.72
N THR A 96 1.62 -4.15 -0.43
CA THR A 96 1.10 -3.11 0.47
C THR A 96 1.95 -1.84 0.44
N LEU A 97 3.27 -1.97 0.43
CA LEU A 97 4.23 -0.87 0.46
C LEU A 97 4.13 0.08 -0.75
N PRO A 98 3.90 -0.37 -2.01
CA PRO A 98 3.78 0.54 -3.13
C PRO A 98 2.60 1.50 -2.98
N ALA A 99 1.45 0.97 -2.55
CA ALA A 99 0.27 1.79 -2.26
C ALA A 99 0.54 2.76 -1.09
N MET A 100 1.16 2.29 -0.01
CA MET A 100 1.52 3.14 1.15
C MET A 100 2.42 4.31 0.76
N VAL A 101 3.49 4.05 0.00
CA VAL A 101 4.44 5.07 -0.44
C VAL A 101 3.76 6.05 -1.40
N ALA A 102 2.91 5.57 -2.30
CA ALA A 102 2.18 6.44 -3.20
C ALA A 102 1.20 7.36 -2.45
N ILE A 103 0.47 6.83 -1.48
CA ILE A 103 -0.42 7.60 -0.59
C ILE A 103 0.37 8.68 0.14
N PHE A 104 1.50 8.34 0.76
CA PHE A 104 2.37 9.29 1.45
C PHE A 104 2.83 10.43 0.54
N ILE A 105 3.38 10.10 -0.64
CA ILE A 105 3.93 11.10 -1.56
C ILE A 105 2.84 12.05 -2.05
N VAL A 106 1.66 11.52 -2.41
CA VAL A 106 0.52 12.35 -2.86
C VAL A 106 -0.03 13.21 -1.73
N ALA A 107 -0.11 12.68 -0.50
CA ALA A 107 -0.54 13.45 0.68
C ALA A 107 0.46 14.56 1.06
N ALA A 108 1.76 14.33 0.91
CA ALA A 108 2.80 15.34 1.12
C ALA A 108 2.82 16.45 0.04
N GLY A 109 2.18 16.19 -1.11
CA GLY A 109 1.98 17.15 -2.18
C GLY A 109 0.96 18.25 -1.86
N SER A 110 1.00 19.36 -2.58
CA SER A 110 0.14 20.54 -2.30
C SER A 110 -1.34 20.37 -2.66
N ARG A 111 -1.69 19.42 -3.54
CA ARG A 111 -3.04 19.29 -4.14
C ARG A 111 -3.69 17.90 -4.01
N GLY A 112 -3.04 16.96 -3.31
CA GLY A 112 -3.39 15.54 -3.36
C GLY A 112 -4.16 14.96 -2.17
N ARG A 113 -4.46 15.74 -1.11
CA ARG A 113 -4.92 15.18 0.18
C ARG A 113 -6.18 14.32 0.08
N PHE A 114 -7.20 14.79 -0.63
CA PHE A 114 -8.47 14.09 -0.75
C PHE A 114 -8.28 12.83 -1.58
N THR A 115 -7.50 12.90 -2.65
CA THR A 115 -7.16 11.74 -3.48
C THR A 115 -6.40 10.68 -2.69
N ALA A 116 -5.40 11.08 -1.90
CA ALA A 116 -4.64 10.16 -1.05
C ALA A 116 -5.54 9.49 0.00
N LEU A 117 -6.43 10.25 0.64
CA LEU A 117 -7.39 9.70 1.59
C LEU A 117 -8.39 8.75 0.94
N THR A 118 -8.93 9.10 -0.23
CA THR A 118 -9.84 8.22 -0.99
C THR A 118 -9.12 6.93 -1.40
N ALA A 119 -7.87 7.02 -1.87
CA ALA A 119 -7.07 5.83 -2.19
C ALA A 119 -6.82 4.96 -0.96
N ALA A 120 -6.48 5.55 0.18
CA ALA A 120 -6.33 4.85 1.45
C ALA A 120 -7.63 4.15 1.87
N LEU A 121 -8.78 4.82 1.77
CA LEU A 121 -10.10 4.25 2.05
C LEU A 121 -10.44 3.09 1.11
N MET A 122 -10.14 3.20 -0.18
CA MET A 122 -10.37 2.13 -1.15
C MET A 122 -9.51 0.89 -0.84
N CYS A 123 -8.21 1.08 -0.55
CA CYS A 123 -7.31 -0.02 -0.18
C CYS A 123 -7.76 -0.68 1.14
N LEU A 124 -8.13 0.12 2.14
CA LEU A 124 -8.65 -0.39 3.40
C LEU A 124 -9.97 -1.16 3.21
N THR A 125 -10.88 -0.64 2.39
CA THR A 125 -12.15 -1.32 2.10
C THR A 125 -11.91 -2.66 1.41
N ALA A 126 -11.01 -2.71 0.41
CA ALA A 126 -10.63 -3.96 -0.23
C ALA A 126 -10.04 -4.95 0.79
N THR A 127 -9.20 -4.47 1.71
CA THR A 127 -8.66 -5.31 2.79
C THR A 127 -9.74 -5.81 3.74
N ALA A 128 -10.68 -4.96 4.12
CA ALA A 128 -11.79 -5.34 4.99
C ALA A 128 -12.69 -6.39 4.33
N VAL A 129 -12.97 -6.25 3.03
CA VAL A 129 -13.69 -7.27 2.25
C VAL A 129 -12.91 -8.59 2.22
N TRP A 130 -11.59 -8.54 2.04
CA TRP A 130 -10.73 -9.72 2.09
C TRP A 130 -10.73 -10.41 3.47
N ILE A 131 -10.59 -9.64 4.56
CA ILE A 131 -10.70 -10.16 5.94
C ILE A 131 -12.08 -10.78 6.17
N PHE A 132 -13.14 -10.12 5.71
CA PHE A 132 -14.52 -10.62 5.82
C PHE A 132 -14.68 -11.98 5.14
N MET A 133 -14.24 -12.09 3.89
CA MET A 133 -14.33 -13.35 3.12
C MET A 133 -13.57 -14.48 3.82
N ARG A 134 -12.42 -14.19 4.43
CA ARG A 134 -11.60 -15.20 5.15
C ARG A 134 -12.08 -15.55 6.54
N THR A 135 -12.69 -14.59 7.25
CA THR A 135 -13.23 -14.85 8.60
C THR A 135 -14.56 -15.58 8.56
N ALA A 136 -15.24 -15.60 7.41
CA ALA A 136 -16.50 -16.32 7.22
C ALA A 136 -16.41 -17.84 7.46
N THR A 137 -15.23 -18.45 7.34
CA THR A 137 -15.03 -19.89 7.57
C THR A 137 -14.66 -20.24 9.01
N ILE A 138 -14.41 -19.24 9.86
CA ILE A 138 -14.01 -19.45 11.26
C ILE A 138 -15.25 -19.74 12.10
N THR A 139 -15.26 -20.89 12.78
CA THR A 139 -16.38 -21.30 13.65
C THR A 139 -16.30 -20.72 15.06
N ASP A 140 -15.11 -20.45 15.57
CA ASP A 140 -14.89 -19.82 16.86
C ASP A 140 -15.02 -18.29 16.76
N SER A 141 -16.05 -17.73 17.41
CA SER A 141 -16.31 -16.29 17.40
C SER A 141 -15.21 -15.46 18.04
N GLY A 142 -14.52 -15.98 19.06
CA GLY A 142 -13.42 -15.29 19.72
C GLY A 142 -12.22 -15.14 18.78
N VAL A 143 -11.89 -16.20 18.05
CA VAL A 143 -10.83 -16.18 17.03
C VAL A 143 -11.20 -15.22 15.89
N ALA A 144 -12.44 -15.25 15.41
CA ALA A 144 -12.89 -14.33 14.35
C ALA A 144 -12.76 -12.85 14.75
N ILE A 145 -13.14 -12.49 15.99
CA ILE A 145 -12.98 -11.13 16.52
C ILE A 145 -11.51 -10.74 16.60
N LEU A 146 -10.64 -11.61 17.12
CA LEU A 146 -9.20 -11.35 17.21
C LEU A 146 -8.57 -11.12 15.84
N VAL A 147 -8.96 -11.89 14.82
CA VAL A 147 -8.52 -11.69 13.44
C VAL A 147 -8.94 -10.33 12.91
N TRP A 148 -10.21 -9.95 13.08
CA TRP A 148 -10.69 -8.63 12.66
C TRP A 148 -9.95 -7.49 13.33
N VAL A 149 -9.72 -7.58 14.64
CA VAL A 149 -8.99 -6.56 15.39
C VAL A 149 -7.53 -6.49 14.93
N ALA A 150 -6.84 -7.63 14.82
CA ALA A 150 -5.43 -7.66 14.44
C ALA A 150 -5.21 -7.15 13.02
N PHE A 151 -5.83 -7.79 12.03
CA PHE A 151 -5.63 -7.42 10.63
C PHE A 151 -6.28 -6.08 10.31
N GLY A 152 -7.48 -5.80 10.81
CA GLY A 152 -8.15 -4.52 10.59
C GLY A 152 -7.36 -3.34 11.13
N THR A 153 -6.79 -3.45 12.34
CA THR A 153 -5.96 -2.37 12.92
C THR A 153 -4.65 -2.19 12.16
N VAL A 154 -3.96 -3.27 11.81
CA VAL A 154 -2.71 -3.22 11.04
C VAL A 154 -2.95 -2.60 9.65
N SER A 155 -4.01 -3.02 8.95
CA SER A 155 -4.37 -2.46 7.65
C SER A 155 -4.77 -0.99 7.73
N ALA A 156 -5.55 -0.60 8.75
CA ALA A 156 -5.89 0.81 8.98
C ALA A 156 -4.63 1.65 9.24
N ALA A 157 -3.70 1.15 10.05
CA ALA A 157 -2.43 1.82 10.29
C ALA A 157 -1.60 1.93 9.00
N PHE A 158 -1.51 0.87 8.21
CA PHE A 158 -0.79 0.86 6.94
C PHE A 158 -1.33 1.88 5.94
N PHE A 159 -2.64 2.11 5.85
CA PHE A 159 -3.18 3.08 4.86
C PHE A 159 -3.34 4.50 5.41
N PHE A 160 -3.70 4.67 6.68
CA PHE A 160 -3.92 6.00 7.24
C PHE A 160 -2.66 6.68 7.77
N LEU A 161 -1.67 5.94 8.30
CA LEU A 161 -0.44 6.57 8.77
C LEU A 161 0.34 7.25 7.63
N PRO A 162 0.51 6.64 6.44
CA PRO A 162 1.14 7.33 5.31
C PRO A 162 0.40 8.61 4.90
N ALA A 163 -0.94 8.58 4.87
CA ALA A 163 -1.75 9.77 4.57
C ALA A 163 -1.56 10.86 5.63
N LEU A 164 -1.59 10.50 6.91
CA LEU A 164 -1.41 11.41 8.04
C LEU A 164 0.01 12.02 8.05
N PHE A 165 1.04 11.19 7.93
CA PHE A 165 2.42 11.67 7.90
C PHE A 165 2.71 12.53 6.68
N GLY A 166 2.15 12.19 5.52
CA GLY A 166 2.24 13.04 4.33
C GLY A 166 1.64 14.42 4.58
N GLU A 167 0.45 14.49 5.17
CA GLU A 167 -0.19 15.77 5.52
C GLU A 167 0.63 16.56 6.55
N LEU A 168 1.21 15.91 7.57
CA LEU A 168 2.09 16.56 8.54
C LEU A 168 3.34 17.17 7.87
N VAL A 169 3.96 16.45 6.92
CA VAL A 169 5.09 16.95 6.14
C VAL A 169 4.68 18.17 5.31
N ARG A 170 3.50 18.12 4.67
CA ARG A 170 2.94 19.24 3.90
C ARG A 170 2.74 20.48 4.79
N LEU A 171 2.10 20.32 5.94
CA LEU A 171 1.83 21.41 6.88
C LEU A 171 3.12 22.03 7.43
N ARG A 172 4.13 21.20 7.74
CA ARG A 172 5.46 21.68 8.17
C ARG A 172 6.12 22.54 7.08
N ARG A 173 6.03 22.12 5.81
CA ARG A 173 6.58 22.88 4.68
C ARG A 173 5.89 24.24 4.52
N LEU A 174 4.56 24.27 4.52
CA LEU A 174 3.79 25.51 4.40
C LEU A 174 4.08 26.49 5.55
N THR A 175 4.25 25.98 6.77
CA THR A 175 4.60 26.80 7.94
C THR A 175 6.02 27.35 7.85
N ALA A 176 6.95 26.63 7.23
CA ALA A 176 8.31 27.12 7.01
C ALA A 176 8.34 28.22 5.94
N GLU A 177 7.55 28.07 4.88
CA GLU A 177 7.40 29.05 3.80
C GLU A 177 6.75 30.36 4.29
N SER A 178 5.80 30.30 5.23
CA SER A 178 5.11 31.50 5.75
C SER A 178 5.94 32.34 6.73
N LYS A 179 7.11 31.87 7.15
CA LYS A 179 8.02 32.59 8.07
C LYS A 179 9.10 33.39 7.33
N ILE A 180 9.15 33.27 6.00
CA ILE A 180 10.06 33.98 5.09
C ILE A 180 9.27 35.13 4.46
#